data_AF-A0A1Y3YLC6-F1
#
_entry.id   AF-A0A1Y3YLC6-F1
#
_cell.length_a   1.000
_cell.length_b   1.000
_cell.length_c   1.000
_cell.angle_alpha   90.00
_cell.angle_beta   90.00
_cell.angle_gamma   90.00
#
_symmetry.space_group_name_H-M   'P 1'
#
loop_
_entity.id
_entity.type
_entity.pdbx_description
1 polymer ?
#
loop_
_entity_poly.entity_id
_entity_poly.type
_entity_poly.pdbx_seq_one_letter_code
_entity_poly.pdbx_strand_id
1 'polypeptide(L)'
;MKKINKNKEKRLLNFMQELSWVFDSFKDVNFKDAYEYFQQQDTITTEHGLSDDTQYLVGVLPKLFQDKDLFPNKEDIIEFSEVVLDLHLSRAAKRSKIEYIGMIVCEVSNSNSKQLNRLVEALEKIVGNENQMQAVKSARKEPDFSWNETIAKLGKL
;
A
#
# COMPACT_ATOMS: atom_id res chain seq x y z
N MET A 1 28.34 -7.59 40.10
CA MET A 1 26.90 -7.25 40.07
C MET A 1 26.75 -5.72 40.06
N LYS A 2 26.15 -5.13 39.01
CA LYS A 2 25.94 -3.67 38.93
C LYS A 2 24.92 -3.25 39.99
N LYS A 3 25.30 -2.37 40.93
CA LYS A 3 24.39 -1.81 41.94
C LYS A 3 23.29 -1.02 41.22
N ILE A 4 22.07 -1.56 41.22
CA ILE A 4 20.89 -0.84 40.75
C ILE A 4 20.63 0.28 41.78
N ASN A 5 20.48 1.51 41.28
CA ASN A 5 20.13 2.67 42.11
C ASN A 5 18.77 2.43 42.77
N LYS A 6 18.60 2.70 44.08
CA LYS A 6 17.34 2.53 44.84
C LYS A 6 16.12 3.14 44.13
N ASN A 7 16.30 4.24 43.39
CA ASN A 7 15.23 4.85 42.60
C ASN A 7 14.83 4.01 41.38
N LYS A 8 15.77 3.30 40.74
CA LYS A 8 15.47 2.37 39.63
C LYS A 8 14.77 1.11 40.12
N GLU A 9 15.15 0.62 41.30
CA GLU A 9 14.50 -0.53 41.93
C GLU A 9 13.03 -0.21 42.28
N LYS A 10 12.77 0.96 42.88
CA LYS A 10 11.40 1.41 43.15
C LYS A 10 10.58 1.61 41.87
N ARG A 11 11.17 2.16 40.80
CA ARG A 11 10.51 2.28 39.49
C ARG A 11 10.19 0.91 38.88
N LEU A 12 11.12 -0.04 38.98
CA LEU A 12 10.90 -1.40 38.49
C LEU A 12 9.78 -2.09 39.27
N LEU A 13 9.74 -1.91 40.58
CA LEU A 13 8.72 -2.50 41.44
C LEU A 13 7.33 -1.92 41.15
N ASN A 14 7.23 -0.60 40.97
CA ASN A 14 6.00 0.05 40.53
C ASN A 14 5.56 -0.44 39.14
N PHE A 15 6.50 -0.56 38.19
CA PHE A 15 6.22 -1.08 36.86
C PHE A 15 5.70 -2.52 36.90
N MET A 16 6.33 -3.39 37.70
CA MET A 16 5.87 -4.77 37.87
C MET A 16 4.48 -4.85 38.52
N GLN A 17 4.17 -3.93 39.42
CA GLN A 17 2.84 -3.82 40.03
C GLN A 17 1.79 -3.36 39.02
N GLU A 18 2.11 -2.34 38.21
CA GLU A 18 1.24 -1.87 37.13
C GLU A 18 1.01 -2.97 36.09
N LEU A 19 2.06 -3.69 35.69
CA LEU A 19 1.94 -4.85 34.81
C LEU A 19 1.03 -5.94 35.41
N SER A 20 1.16 -6.22 36.70
CA SER A 20 0.29 -7.19 37.37
C SER A 20 -1.18 -6.78 37.31
N TRP A 21 -1.49 -5.50 37.48
CA TRP A 21 -2.86 -4.99 37.33
C TRP A 21 -3.36 -5.06 35.90
N VAL A 22 -2.50 -4.81 34.91
CA VAL A 22 -2.84 -5.00 33.49
C VAL A 22 -3.19 -6.47 33.23
N PHE A 23 -2.33 -7.41 33.62
CA PHE A 23 -2.62 -8.84 33.46
C PHE A 23 -3.91 -9.26 34.19
N ASP A 24 -4.16 -8.71 35.37
CA ASP A 24 -5.41 -8.93 36.11
C ASP A 24 -6.63 -8.40 35.37
N SER A 25 -6.52 -7.26 34.68
CA SER A 25 -7.61 -6.66 33.89
C SER A 25 -7.94 -7.42 32.60
N PHE A 26 -7.01 -8.25 32.12
CA PHE A 26 -7.18 -9.09 30.93
C PHE A 26 -7.32 -10.59 31.26
N LYS A 27 -7.65 -10.95 32.52
CA LYS A 27 -7.84 -12.35 32.97
C LYS A 27 -8.87 -13.14 32.16
N ASP A 28 -9.89 -12.46 31.68
CA ASP A 28 -10.97 -13.06 30.88
C ASP A 28 -10.62 -13.15 29.38
N VAL A 29 -9.48 -12.57 28.98
CA VAL A 29 -8.96 -12.64 27.61
C VAL A 29 -7.89 -13.72 27.57
N ASN A 30 -8.24 -14.87 26.99
CA ASN A 30 -7.25 -15.87 26.64
C ASN A 30 -6.32 -15.26 25.58
N PHE A 31 -5.05 -15.08 25.90
CA PHE A 31 -4.05 -14.54 24.98
C PHE A 31 -3.97 -15.33 23.67
N LYS A 32 -4.32 -16.62 23.70
CA LYS A 32 -4.44 -17.43 22.49
C LYS A 32 -5.62 -16.99 21.63
N ASP A 33 -6.77 -16.72 22.22
CA ASP A 33 -7.98 -16.27 21.51
C ASP A 33 -7.80 -14.83 21.02
N ALA A 34 -7.12 -13.97 21.79
CA ALA A 34 -6.71 -12.65 21.33
C ALA A 34 -5.70 -12.74 20.17
N TYR A 35 -4.71 -13.63 20.28
CA TYR A 35 -3.75 -13.88 19.20
C TYR A 35 -4.43 -14.43 17.95
N GLU A 36 -5.39 -15.34 18.09
CA GLU A 36 -6.20 -15.88 16.99
C GLU A 36 -7.13 -14.83 16.39
N TYR A 37 -7.69 -13.93 17.20
CA TYR A 37 -8.49 -12.79 16.75
C TYR A 37 -7.66 -11.77 15.96
N PHE A 38 -6.44 -11.45 16.44
CA PHE A 38 -5.51 -10.59 15.72
C PHE A 38 -4.94 -11.29 14.46
N GLN A 39 -4.69 -12.59 14.51
CA GLN A 39 -4.35 -13.41 13.34
C GLN A 39 -5.47 -13.39 12.30
N GLN A 40 -6.75 -13.46 12.70
CA GLN A 40 -7.88 -13.38 11.76
C GLN A 40 -8.04 -11.98 11.16
N GLN A 41 -7.70 -10.91 11.89
CA GLN A 41 -7.59 -9.57 11.30
C GLN A 41 -6.40 -9.48 10.34
N ASP A 42 -5.26 -10.11 10.65
CA ASP A 42 -4.12 -10.22 9.73
C ASP A 42 -4.45 -11.12 8.53
N THR A 43 -5.35 -12.12 8.65
CA THR A 43 -5.77 -12.96 7.51
C THR A 43 -6.73 -12.22 6.57
N ILE A 44 -7.39 -11.15 7.04
CA ILE A 44 -8.16 -10.23 6.18
C ILE A 44 -7.24 -9.18 5.52
N THR A 45 -5.96 -9.11 5.90
CA THR A 45 -4.96 -8.23 5.29
C THR A 45 -3.76 -9.02 4.76
N THR A 46 -3.87 -9.38 3.48
CA THR A 46 -2.77 -9.49 2.51
C THR A 46 -1.71 -10.59 2.71
N GLU A 47 -2.11 -11.85 2.52
CA GLU A 47 -1.35 -12.74 1.63
C GLU A 47 -1.90 -12.61 0.20
N HIS A 48 -1.67 -11.46 -0.45
CA HIS A 48 -1.71 -11.47 -1.91
C HIS A 48 -0.51 -12.30 -2.36
N GLY A 49 -0.77 -13.51 -2.87
CA GLY A 49 0.24 -14.17 -3.68
C GLY A 49 0.67 -13.22 -4.79
N LEU A 50 1.93 -13.26 -5.24
CA LEU A 50 2.39 -12.43 -6.37
C LEU A 50 1.50 -12.61 -7.63
N SER A 51 0.82 -13.76 -7.74
CA SER A 51 -0.22 -14.03 -8.74
C SER A 51 -1.48 -13.17 -8.59
N ASP A 52 -1.85 -12.82 -7.36
CA ASP A 52 -3.09 -12.13 -7.04
C ASP A 52 -2.89 -10.62 -7.19
N ASP A 53 -1.72 -10.11 -6.81
CA ASP A 53 -1.31 -8.73 -7.05
C ASP A 53 -1.29 -8.40 -8.55
N THR A 54 -0.68 -9.27 -9.36
CA THR A 54 -0.61 -9.09 -10.82
C THR A 54 -1.99 -9.18 -11.45
N GLN A 55 -2.84 -10.13 -11.04
CA GLN A 55 -4.23 -10.24 -11.50
C GLN A 55 -5.07 -9.02 -11.12
N TYR A 56 -4.91 -8.52 -9.90
CA TYR A 56 -5.56 -7.29 -9.45
C TYR A 56 -5.18 -6.10 -10.33
N LEU A 57 -3.88 -5.89 -10.56
CA LEU A 57 -3.39 -4.78 -11.39
C LEU A 57 -3.86 -4.91 -12.83
N VAL A 58 -3.90 -6.12 -13.40
CA VAL A 58 -4.47 -6.37 -14.74
C VAL A 58 -5.94 -5.95 -14.80
N GLY A 59 -6.71 -6.14 -13.72
CA GLY A 59 -8.10 -5.70 -13.63
C GLY A 59 -8.27 -4.18 -13.43
N VAL A 60 -7.36 -3.53 -12.70
CA VAL A 60 -7.50 -2.13 -12.26
C VAL A 60 -6.81 -1.13 -13.18
N LEU A 61 -5.58 -1.40 -13.63
CA LEU A 61 -4.78 -0.46 -14.42
C LEU A 61 -5.47 -0.01 -15.71
N PRO A 62 -6.15 -0.88 -16.50
CA PRO A 62 -6.88 -0.42 -17.70
C PRO A 62 -7.94 0.62 -17.39
N LYS A 63 -8.69 0.45 -16.29
CA LYS A 63 -9.73 1.39 -15.88
C LYS A 63 -9.11 2.69 -15.39
N LEU A 64 -8.06 2.60 -14.58
CA LEU A 64 -7.33 3.74 -14.04
C LEU A 64 -6.74 4.61 -15.17
N PHE A 65 -6.04 4.00 -16.12
CA PHE A 65 -5.42 4.71 -17.24
C PHE A 65 -6.42 5.30 -18.24
N GLN A 66 -7.66 4.80 -18.28
CA GLN A 66 -8.72 5.39 -19.09
C GLN A 66 -9.34 6.64 -18.49
N ASP A 67 -9.14 6.89 -17.18
CA ASP A 67 -9.62 8.10 -16.52
C ASP A 67 -8.87 9.33 -17.04
N LYS A 68 -9.59 10.24 -17.69
CA LYS A 68 -9.01 11.44 -18.31
C LYS A 68 -8.62 12.52 -17.31
N ASP A 69 -9.17 12.48 -16.09
CA ASP A 69 -8.78 13.42 -15.03
C ASP A 69 -7.41 13.06 -14.45
N LEU A 70 -7.05 11.77 -14.51
CA LEU A 70 -5.77 11.26 -14.02
C LEU A 70 -4.72 11.19 -15.13
N PHE A 71 -5.13 10.69 -16.31
CA PHE A 71 -4.28 10.43 -17.46
C PHE A 71 -4.86 11.08 -18.72
N PRO A 72 -4.75 12.40 -18.88
CA PRO A 72 -5.30 13.09 -20.04
C PRO A 72 -4.65 12.62 -21.35
N ASN A 73 -3.34 12.36 -21.35
CA ASN A 73 -2.58 11.97 -22.54
C ASN A 73 -1.86 10.62 -22.34
N LYS A 74 -1.27 10.11 -23.43
CA LYS A 74 -0.54 8.83 -23.38
C LYS A 74 0.82 8.98 -22.69
N GLU A 75 1.41 10.17 -22.76
CA GLU A 75 2.68 10.51 -22.10
C GLU A 75 2.57 10.37 -20.58
N ASP A 76 1.43 10.71 -19.99
CA ASP A 76 1.18 10.55 -18.54
C ASP A 76 1.21 9.08 -18.11
N ILE A 77 0.72 8.18 -18.97
CA ILE A 77 0.73 6.74 -18.71
C ILE A 77 2.15 6.19 -18.81
N ILE A 78 2.92 6.67 -19.80
CA ILE A 78 4.31 6.26 -19.99
C ILE A 78 5.16 6.71 -18.79
N GLU A 79 4.98 7.95 -18.33
CA GLU A 79 5.64 8.46 -17.14
C GLU A 79 5.28 7.62 -15.90
N PHE A 80 4.00 7.31 -15.70
CA PHE A 80 3.57 6.44 -14.61
C PHE A 80 4.23 5.06 -14.70
N SER A 81 4.27 4.44 -15.88
CA SER A 81 4.90 3.12 -16.03
C SER A 81 6.38 3.16 -15.72
N GLU A 82 7.09 4.21 -16.10
CA GLU A 82 8.52 4.33 -15.82
C GLU A 82 8.78 4.63 -14.34
N VAL A 83 8.03 5.55 -13.74
CA VAL A 83 8.30 6.05 -12.38
C VAL A 83 7.73 5.13 -11.29
N VAL A 84 6.56 4.55 -11.52
CA VAL A 84 5.83 3.76 -10.50
C VAL A 84 6.05 2.27 -10.69
N LEU A 85 5.96 1.80 -11.93
CA LEU A 85 6.05 0.36 -12.25
C LEU A 85 7.48 -0.08 -12.59
N ASP A 86 8.42 0.86 -12.75
CA ASP A 86 9.79 0.60 -13.24
C ASP A 86 9.79 -0.13 -14.60
N LEU A 87 8.80 0.18 -15.44
CA LEU A 87 8.62 -0.39 -16.77
C LEU A 87 9.03 0.60 -17.85
N HIS A 88 10.14 0.29 -18.52
CA HIS A 88 10.63 1.08 -19.65
C HIS A 88 10.02 0.59 -20.97
N LEU A 89 8.94 1.23 -21.39
CA LEU A 89 8.26 0.91 -22.65
C LEU A 89 8.98 1.54 -23.84
N SER A 90 9.03 0.83 -24.96
CA SER A 90 9.50 1.43 -26.21
C SER A 90 8.56 2.57 -26.64
N ARG A 91 9.11 3.75 -26.89
CA ARG A 91 8.33 4.92 -27.30
C ARG A 91 8.23 4.95 -28.83
N ALA A 92 7.02 4.77 -29.36
CA ALA A 92 6.75 4.89 -30.79
C ALA A 92 5.70 5.96 -31.04
N ALA A 93 6.00 6.94 -31.91
CA ALA A 93 5.16 8.12 -32.13
C ALA A 93 3.71 7.78 -32.54
N LYS A 94 3.53 6.70 -33.31
CA LYS A 94 2.23 6.25 -33.82
C LYS A 94 1.42 5.37 -32.85
N ARG A 95 1.99 4.94 -31.72
CA ARG A 95 1.24 4.12 -30.76
C ARG A 95 0.14 4.93 -30.08
N SER A 96 -1.02 4.30 -30.00
CA SER A 96 -2.21 4.79 -29.32
C SER A 96 -2.11 4.61 -27.81
N LYS A 97 -2.97 5.33 -27.08
CA LYS A 97 -3.12 5.20 -25.63
C LYS A 97 -3.48 3.77 -25.21
N ILE A 98 -4.40 3.13 -25.96
CA ILE A 98 -4.84 1.75 -25.70
C ILE A 98 -3.70 0.75 -25.90
N GLU A 99 -2.85 0.94 -26.92
CA GLU A 99 -1.69 0.06 -27.12
C GLU A 99 -0.71 0.14 -25.95
N TYR A 100 -0.42 1.34 -25.42
CA TYR A 100 0.43 1.47 -24.23
C TYR A 100 -0.18 0.80 -23.00
N ILE A 101 -1.48 0.96 -22.78
CA ILE A 101 -2.19 0.26 -21.70
C ILE A 101 -2.04 -1.26 -21.87
N GLY A 102 -2.27 -1.79 -23.07
CA GLY A 102 -2.12 -3.22 -23.35
C GLY A 102 -0.70 -3.72 -23.10
N MET A 103 0.32 -2.96 -23.53
CA MET A 103 1.72 -3.29 -23.25
C MET A 103 1.99 -3.35 -21.74
N ILE A 104 1.56 -2.35 -20.98
CA ILE A 104 1.77 -2.30 -19.52
C ILE A 104 1.12 -3.50 -18.83
N VAL A 105 -0.13 -3.80 -19.18
CA VAL A 105 -0.87 -4.94 -18.59
C VAL A 105 -0.15 -6.26 -18.85
N CYS A 106 0.34 -6.47 -20.09
CA CYS A 106 1.11 -7.66 -20.42
C CYS A 106 2.42 -7.74 -19.63
N GLU A 107 3.17 -6.64 -19.52
CA GLU A 107 4.44 -6.59 -18.76
C GLU A 107 4.21 -6.83 -17.26
N VAL A 108 3.19 -6.20 -16.67
CA VAL A 108 2.83 -6.39 -15.25
C VAL A 108 2.43 -7.85 -14.99
N SER A 109 1.61 -8.45 -15.86
CA SER A 109 1.22 -9.85 -15.72
C SER A 109 2.40 -10.83 -15.77
N ASN A 110 3.51 -10.44 -16.39
CA ASN A 110 4.72 -11.26 -16.51
C ASN A 110 5.78 -10.94 -15.44
N SER A 111 5.53 -9.93 -14.59
CA SER A 111 6.48 -9.41 -13.61
C SER A 111 6.20 -9.94 -12.20
N ASN A 112 7.23 -10.44 -11.52
CA ASN A 112 7.15 -10.95 -10.14
C ASN A 112 7.83 -10.01 -9.12
N SER A 113 7.59 -8.69 -9.21
CA SER A 113 8.33 -7.70 -8.42
C SER A 113 7.60 -7.30 -7.13
N LYS A 114 8.34 -7.21 -6.01
CA LYS A 114 7.84 -6.70 -4.71
C LYS A 114 7.32 -5.26 -4.75
N GLN A 115 7.64 -4.53 -5.82
CA GLN A 115 7.17 -3.16 -6.04
C GLN A 115 5.68 -3.14 -6.43
N LEU A 116 5.17 -4.21 -7.04
CA LEU A 116 3.76 -4.37 -7.36
C LEU A 116 2.90 -4.44 -6.10
N ASN A 117 3.34 -5.14 -5.05
CA ASN A 117 2.60 -5.25 -3.79
C ASN A 117 2.28 -3.88 -3.17
N ARG A 118 3.29 -2.99 -3.09
CA ARG A 118 3.09 -1.62 -2.57
C ARG A 118 2.11 -0.80 -3.43
N LEU A 119 2.13 -1.04 -4.74
CA LEU A 119 1.20 -0.38 -5.64
C LEU A 119 -0.22 -0.91 -5.45
N VAL A 120 -0.38 -2.23 -5.31
CA VAL A 120 -1.68 -2.87 -5.06
C VAL A 120 -2.31 -2.31 -3.80
N GLU A 121 -1.58 -2.32 -2.67
CA GLU A 121 -2.06 -1.77 -1.40
C GLU A 121 -2.51 -0.30 -1.52
N ALA A 122 -1.74 0.52 -2.25
CA ALA A 122 -2.09 1.92 -2.46
C ALA A 122 -3.33 2.06 -3.37
N LEU A 123 -3.42 1.28 -4.45
CA LEU A 123 -4.54 1.35 -5.39
C LEU A 123 -5.83 0.80 -4.78
N GLU A 124 -5.78 -0.25 -3.96
CA GLU A 124 -6.95 -0.78 -3.26
C GLU A 124 -7.61 0.28 -2.38
N LYS A 125 -6.81 1.08 -1.68
CA LYS A 125 -7.30 2.18 -0.83
C LYS A 125 -8.00 3.27 -1.63
N ILE A 126 -7.49 3.61 -2.82
CA ILE A 126 -8.01 4.72 -3.64
C ILE A 126 -9.19 4.27 -4.52
N VAL A 127 -9.06 3.12 -5.19
CA VAL A 127 -10.03 2.65 -6.19
C VAL A 127 -11.34 2.22 -5.53
N GLY A 128 -11.29 1.76 -4.28
CA GLY A 128 -12.47 1.46 -3.46
C GLY A 128 -13.07 2.66 -2.73
N ASN A 129 -12.45 3.85 -2.77
CA ASN A 129 -12.85 5.01 -1.98
C ASN A 129 -12.97 6.27 -2.85
N GLU A 130 -14.20 6.66 -3.19
CA GLU A 130 -14.47 7.81 -4.05
C GLU A 130 -13.87 9.12 -3.51
N ASN A 131 -13.88 9.34 -2.20
CA ASN A 131 -13.30 10.55 -1.60
C ASN A 131 -11.79 10.60 -1.79
N GLN A 132 -11.09 9.48 -1.62
CA GLN A 132 -9.65 9.41 -1.88
C GLN A 132 -9.35 9.55 -3.37
N MET A 133 -10.14 8.94 -4.25
CA MET A 133 -10.01 9.12 -5.69
C MET A 133 -10.16 10.59 -6.09
N GLN A 134 -11.13 11.31 -5.54
CA GLN A 134 -11.29 12.75 -5.81
C GLN A 134 -10.13 13.60 -5.26
N ALA A 135 -9.57 13.22 -4.11
CA ALA A 135 -8.38 13.88 -3.58
C ALA A 135 -7.17 13.70 -4.51
N VAL A 136 -6.96 12.49 -5.04
CA VAL A 136 -5.89 12.20 -6.02
C VAL A 136 -6.12 12.98 -7.32
N LYS A 137 -7.35 13.00 -7.83
CA LYS A 137 -7.71 13.81 -9.02
C LYS A 137 -7.49 15.31 -8.82
N SER A 138 -7.71 15.80 -7.62
CA SER A 138 -7.47 17.20 -7.27
C SER A 138 -5.97 17.48 -7.22
N ALA A 139 -5.19 16.64 -6.52
CA ALA A 139 -3.74 16.74 -6.46
C ALA A 139 -3.09 16.64 -7.85
N ARG A 140 -3.66 15.83 -8.77
CA ARG A 140 -3.15 15.69 -10.14
C ARG A 140 -3.13 17.00 -10.93
N LYS A 141 -4.00 17.94 -10.59
CA LYS A 141 -4.07 19.26 -11.25
C LYS A 141 -2.99 20.23 -10.77
N GLU A 142 -2.31 19.91 -9.67
CA GLU A 142 -1.25 20.77 -9.13
C GLU A 142 0.03 20.65 -9.98
N PRO A 143 0.77 21.74 -10.20
CA PRO A 143 1.95 21.76 -11.08
C PRO A 143 3.11 20.87 -10.62
N ASP A 144 3.19 20.57 -9.32
CA ASP A 144 4.25 19.80 -8.66
C ASP A 144 3.85 18.35 -8.37
N PHE A 145 2.78 17.87 -9.02
CA PHE A 145 2.28 16.52 -8.80
C PHE A 145 3.32 15.45 -9.17
N SER A 146 3.53 14.49 -8.25
CA SER A 146 4.37 13.31 -8.44
C SER A 146 3.61 12.04 -8.08
N TRP A 147 3.57 11.09 -9.02
CA TRP A 147 2.93 9.80 -8.81
C TRP A 147 3.63 8.97 -7.73
N ASN A 148 4.97 8.95 -7.73
CA ASN A 148 5.73 8.20 -6.74
C ASN A 148 5.46 8.72 -5.32
N GLU A 149 5.44 10.04 -5.13
CA GLU A 149 5.15 10.63 -3.82
C GLU A 149 3.70 10.39 -3.39
N THR A 150 2.76 10.51 -4.32
CA THR A 150 1.33 10.32 -4.05
C THR A 150 1.06 8.89 -3.62
N ILE A 151 1.59 7.91 -4.35
CA ILE A 151 1.47 6.48 -4.01
C ILE A 151 2.17 6.17 -2.69
N ALA A 152 3.36 6.74 -2.45
CA ALA A 152 4.07 6.55 -1.18
C ALA A 152 3.33 7.14 0.03
N LYS A 153 2.62 8.27 -0.13
CA LYS A 153 1.75 8.85 0.91
C LYS A 153 0.55 7.95 1.18
N LEU A 154 -0.06 7.40 0.13
CA LEU A 154 -1.26 6.55 0.23
C LEU A 154 -0.94 5.15 0.79
N GLY A 155 0.26 4.63 0.54
CA GLY A 155 0.73 3.38 1.13
C GLY A 155 1.11 3.48 2.62
N LYS A 156 1.31 4.69 3.17
CA LYS A 156 1.70 4.91 4.58
C LYS A 156 0.57 5.27 5.54
N LEU A 157 -0.65 5.49 5.02
CA LEU A 157 -1.87 5.71 5.79
C LEU A 157 -2.53 4.37 6.14
#